data_AF-A0A816HQR1-F1
#
_entry.id   AF-A0A816HQR1-F1
#
_cell.length_a   1.000
_cell.length_b   1.000
_cell.length_c   1.000
_cell.angle_alpha   90.00
_cell.angle_beta   90.00
_cell.angle_gamma   90.00
#
_symmetry.space_group_name_H-M   'P 1'
#
loop_
_entity.id
_entity.type
_entity.pdbx_description
1 polymer ?
#
loop_
_entity_poly.entity_id
_entity_poly.type
_entity_poly.pdbx_seq_one_letter_code
_entity_poly.pdbx_strand_id
1 'polypeptide(L)'
;YLVTTSARPGNSEAFIIWDVITGQKKRSFPVEQGSPYFKWSFQDNYFARQGPDGIYMYDTESFQLVDKKPFRIPLLADFEWSPTDDHIAYWTAEEGNVAARLVLAKVKDAKLEEIRSKV
;
A
#
# COMPACT_ATOMS: atom_id res chain seq x y z
N TYR A 1 -4.59 -0.70 14.44
CA TYR A 1 -3.97 0.64 14.50
C TYR A 1 -5.00 1.73 14.22
N LEU A 2 -4.74 2.99 14.59
CA LEU A 2 -5.58 4.15 14.23
C LEU A 2 -4.80 5.03 13.24
N VAL A 3 -5.47 5.48 12.17
CA VAL A 3 -4.89 6.44 11.22
C VAL A 3 -5.63 7.77 11.35
N THR A 4 -4.90 8.85 11.61
CA THR A 4 -5.44 10.21 11.62
C THR A 4 -4.86 11.02 10.48
N THR A 5 -5.65 11.95 9.95
CA THR A 5 -5.23 12.81 8.84
C THR A 5 -5.38 14.29 9.22
N SER A 6 -4.46 15.13 8.75
CA SER A 6 -4.57 16.58 8.83
C SER A 6 -4.20 17.20 7.48
N ALA A 7 -5.19 17.76 6.80
CA ALA A 7 -5.04 18.29 5.44
C ALA A 7 -4.43 19.71 5.41
N ARG A 8 -3.44 19.99 6.26
CA ARG A 8 -2.76 21.29 6.26
C ARG A 8 -1.71 21.32 5.14
N PRO A 9 -1.76 22.29 4.20
CA PRO A 9 -0.73 22.43 3.18
C PRO A 9 0.67 22.55 3.81
N GLY A 10 1.66 21.87 3.24
CA GLY A 10 3.04 21.88 3.75
C GLY A 10 3.28 21.03 5.00
N ASN A 11 2.29 20.28 5.48
CA ASN A 11 2.47 19.37 6.60
C ASN A 11 3.18 18.07 6.18
N SER A 12 4.39 17.85 6.68
CA SER A 12 5.16 16.61 6.49
C SER A 12 4.64 15.44 7.34
N GLU A 13 3.77 15.71 8.31
CA GLU A 13 3.14 14.73 9.21
C GLU A 13 1.62 14.74 9.07
N ALA A 14 1.15 14.74 7.83
CA ALA A 14 -0.26 14.84 7.55
C ALA A 14 -1.03 13.58 7.93
N PHE A 15 -0.46 12.40 7.66
CA PHE A 15 -1.03 11.12 8.04
C PHE A 15 -0.19 10.54 9.17
N ILE A 16 -0.85 10.16 10.26
CA ILE A 16 -0.17 9.60 11.42
C ILE A 16 -0.82 8.27 11.76
N ILE A 17 0.02 7.24 11.91
CA ILE A 17 -0.39 5.93 12.40
C ILE A 17 -0.07 5.85 13.88
N TRP A 18 -1.08 5.48 14.66
CA TRP A 18 -1.04 5.35 16.10
C TRP A 18 -1.27 3.90 16.51
N ASP A 19 -0.54 3.50 17.54
CA ASP A 19 -0.85 2.33 18.32
C ASP A 19 -2.05 2.63 19.22
N VAL A 20 -3.13 1.86 19.09
CA VAL A 20 -4.41 2.15 19.76
C VAL A 20 -4.32 1.85 21.26
N ILE A 21 -3.47 0.90 21.66
CA ILE A 21 -3.38 0.46 23.05
C ILE A 21 -2.48 1.41 23.84
N THR A 22 -1.31 1.75 23.29
CA THR A 22 -0.30 2.58 23.96
C THR A 22 -0.47 4.07 23.69
N GLY A 23 -1.23 4.44 22.66
CA GLY A 23 -1.35 5.83 22.18
C GLY A 23 -0.08 6.36 21.50
N GLN A 24 0.94 5.52 21.32
CA GLN A 24 2.20 5.96 20.73
C GLN A 24 2.08 6.19 19.22
N LYS A 25 2.69 7.29 18.76
CA LYS A 25 2.91 7.53 17.33
C LYS A 25 3.88 6.48 16.80
N LYS A 26 3.44 5.70 15.81
CA LYS A 26 4.26 4.69 15.13
C LYS A 26 4.96 5.27 13.90
N ARG A 27 4.22 5.99 13.05
CA ARG A 27 4.78 6.60 11.83
C ARG A 27 3.97 7.79 11.34
N SER A 28 4.62 8.74 10.67
CA SER A 28 3.98 9.83 9.94
C SER A 28 4.34 9.82 8.45
N PHE A 29 3.45 10.37 7.62
CA PHE A 29 3.62 10.55 6.18
C PHE A 29 3.13 11.95 5.75
N PRO A 30 3.74 12.55 4.71
CA PRO A 30 3.31 13.85 4.19
C PRO A 30 1.95 13.77 3.46
N VAL A 31 1.32 14.92 3.20
CA VAL A 31 0.20 14.96 2.24
C VAL A 31 0.75 14.72 0.83
N GLU A 32 0.32 13.64 0.19
CA GLU A 32 0.39 13.48 -1.26
C GLU A 32 -1.02 13.77 -1.84
N GLN A 33 -1.09 14.39 -3.04
CA GLN A 33 -2.39 14.71 -3.65
C GLN A 33 -3.17 13.42 -3.95
N GLY A 34 -4.42 13.34 -3.49
CA GLY A 34 -5.37 12.28 -3.87
C GLY A 34 -5.40 11.01 -3.00
N SER A 35 -4.43 10.80 -2.10
CA SER A 35 -4.43 9.70 -1.13
C SER A 35 -3.24 9.84 -0.17
N PRO A 36 -3.28 9.27 1.04
CA PRO A 36 -3.24 7.82 1.18
C PRO A 36 -4.44 7.24 1.93
N TYR A 37 -5.15 6.36 1.25
CA TYR A 37 -5.81 5.22 1.85
C TYR A 37 -4.71 4.18 2.08
N PHE A 38 -4.27 4.04 3.33
CA PHE A 38 -3.50 2.87 3.74
C PHE A 38 -4.45 1.69 3.79
N LYS A 39 -4.12 0.62 3.06
CA LYS A 39 -4.87 -0.64 3.06
C LYS A 39 -4.05 -1.68 3.82
N TRP A 40 -4.69 -2.42 4.73
CA TRP A 40 -4.04 -3.36 5.63
C TRP A 40 -4.18 -4.80 5.13
N SER A 41 -3.13 -5.59 5.31
CA SER A 41 -3.18 -7.04 5.08
C SER A 41 -4.10 -7.72 6.09
N PHE A 42 -4.65 -8.88 5.73
CA PHE A 42 -5.57 -9.64 6.58
C PHE A 42 -5.07 -9.85 8.03
N GLN A 43 -3.80 -10.25 8.21
CA GLN A 43 -3.23 -10.55 9.53
C GLN A 43 -2.54 -9.34 10.19
N ASP A 44 -2.73 -8.12 9.68
CA ASP A 44 -2.04 -6.93 10.16
C ASP A 44 -0.49 -7.02 10.15
N ASN A 45 0.10 -7.92 9.34
CA ASN A 45 1.55 -8.02 9.16
C ASN A 45 2.10 -6.89 8.29
N TYR A 46 1.27 -6.39 7.37
CA TYR A 46 1.64 -5.34 6.43
C TYR A 46 0.53 -4.31 6.29
N PHE A 47 0.92 -3.10 5.91
CA PHE A 47 0.03 -2.11 5.32
C PHE A 47 0.66 -1.56 4.06
N ALA A 48 -0.16 -1.15 3.10
CA ALA A 48 0.33 -0.63 1.84
C ALA A 48 -0.43 0.62 1.42
N ARG A 49 0.21 1.41 0.56
CA ARG A 49 -0.43 2.53 -0.13
C ARG A 49 -0.01 2.52 -1.60
N GLN A 50 -0.84 3.11 -2.43
CA GLN A 50 -0.46 3.47 -3.78
C GLN A 50 0.48 4.67 -3.72
N GLY A 51 1.56 4.61 -4.50
CA GLY A 51 2.43 5.75 -4.75
C GLY A 51 2.63 5.95 -6.25
N PRO A 52 3.56 6.83 -6.64
CA PRO A 52 3.72 7.26 -8.03
C PRO A 52 4.09 6.15 -9.02
N ASP A 53 4.83 5.12 -8.57
CA ASP A 53 5.38 4.07 -9.43
C ASP A 53 4.95 2.64 -9.04
N GLY A 54 3.99 2.50 -8.12
CA GLY A 54 3.44 1.19 -7.72
C GLY A 54 2.95 1.12 -6.29
N ILE A 55 3.07 -0.07 -5.68
CA ILE A 55 2.61 -0.36 -4.32
C ILE A 55 3.77 -0.20 -3.34
N TYR A 56 3.59 0.67 -2.35
CA TYR A 56 4.52 0.87 -1.25
C TYR A 56 4.01 0.08 -0.04
N MET A 57 4.63 -1.06 0.23
CA MET A 57 4.26 -1.95 1.34
C MET A 57 5.18 -1.75 2.53
N TYR A 58 4.61 -1.71 3.71
CA TYR A 58 5.29 -1.46 4.97
C TYR A 58 5.02 -2.61 5.91
N ASP A 59 6.06 -3.04 6.64
CA ASP A 59 5.95 -3.99 7.74
C ASP A 59 5.39 -3.28 8.99
N THR A 60 4.58 -3.96 9.78
CA THR A 60 3.88 -3.38 10.95
C THR A 60 4.64 -3.53 12.26
N GLU A 61 5.70 -4.34 12.30
CA GLU A 61 6.60 -4.43 13.44
C GLU A 61 7.49 -3.17 13.51
N SER A 62 8.15 -2.86 12.41
CA SER A 62 9.10 -1.75 12.26
C SER A 62 8.48 -0.48 11.71
N PHE A 63 7.27 -0.57 11.13
CA PHE A 63 6.65 0.48 10.33
C PHE A 63 7.51 0.93 9.14
N GLN A 64 8.51 0.15 8.69
CA GLN A 64 9.41 0.54 7.59
C GLN A 64 8.95 0.01 6.23
N LEU A 65 9.44 0.65 5.15
CA LEU A 65 9.16 0.19 3.79
C LEU A 65 9.87 -1.15 3.57
N VAL A 66 9.11 -2.16 3.19
CA VAL A 66 9.61 -3.50 2.86
C VAL A 66 10.68 -3.40 1.78
N ASP A 67 11.81 -4.07 1.97
CA ASP A 67 12.98 -4.04 1.08
C ASP A 67 13.49 -2.63 0.70
N LYS A 68 13.07 -1.59 1.44
CA LYS A 68 13.38 -0.18 1.17
C LYS A 68 13.00 0.30 -0.24
N LYS A 69 12.10 -0.41 -0.93
CA LYS A 69 11.70 -0.11 -2.31
C LYS A 69 10.21 -0.42 -2.53
N PRO A 70 9.52 0.32 -3.43
CA PRO A 70 8.17 -0.05 -3.82
C PRO A 70 8.18 -1.30 -4.70
N PHE A 71 7.05 -2.00 -4.72
CA PHE A 71 6.74 -2.95 -5.79
C PHE A 71 6.33 -2.15 -7.02
N ARG A 72 7.27 -2.04 -7.96
CA ARG A 72 7.07 -1.27 -9.18
C ARG A 72 6.01 -1.92 -10.06
N ILE A 73 4.91 -1.20 -10.24
CA ILE A 73 3.78 -1.60 -11.08
C ILE A 73 3.39 -0.37 -11.89
N PRO A 74 3.94 -0.23 -13.12
CA PRO A 74 3.59 0.87 -14.01
C PRO A 74 2.09 0.89 -14.28
N LEU A 75 1.52 2.10 -14.37
CA LEU A 75 0.10 2.31 -14.63
C LEU A 75 -0.84 1.67 -13.61
N LEU A 76 -0.35 1.42 -12.38
CA LEU A 76 -1.18 0.96 -11.28
C LEU A 76 -2.35 1.92 -11.09
N ALA A 77 -3.55 1.39 -11.27
CA ALA A 77 -4.76 2.15 -11.10
C ALA A 77 -5.34 1.99 -9.70
N ASP A 78 -5.40 0.75 -9.19
CA ASP A 78 -5.74 0.45 -7.79
C ASP A 78 -5.27 -0.96 -7.38
N PHE A 79 -5.27 -1.23 -6.07
CA PHE A 79 -5.02 -2.55 -5.50
C PHE A 79 -5.87 -2.81 -4.25
N GLU A 80 -6.21 -4.06 -3.97
CA GLU A 80 -6.93 -4.46 -2.76
C GLU A 80 -6.27 -5.67 -2.12
N TRP A 81 -6.29 -5.72 -0.78
CA TRP A 81 -5.89 -6.90 -0.02
C TRP A 81 -7.03 -7.92 0.00
N SER A 82 -6.67 -9.20 -0.05
CA SER A 82 -7.62 -10.25 0.28
C SER A 82 -8.04 -10.14 1.75
N PRO A 83 -9.33 -10.23 2.07
CA PRO A 83 -9.82 -10.15 3.44
C PRO A 83 -9.63 -11.45 4.24
N THR A 84 -9.08 -12.51 3.62
CA THR A 84 -8.94 -13.84 4.25
C THR A 84 -7.55 -14.42 4.14
N ASP A 85 -6.71 -13.89 3.26
CA ASP A 85 -5.42 -14.48 2.92
C ASP A 85 -4.39 -13.38 2.62
N ASP A 86 -3.11 -13.75 2.61
CA ASP A 86 -2.01 -12.85 2.24
C ASP A 86 -1.88 -12.71 0.72
N HIS A 87 -2.92 -12.17 0.08
CA HIS A 87 -2.96 -11.87 -1.35
C HIS A 87 -3.27 -10.40 -1.60
N ILE A 88 -2.76 -9.89 -2.71
CA ILE A 88 -3.13 -8.58 -3.26
C ILE A 88 -3.69 -8.81 -4.67
N ALA A 89 -4.86 -8.26 -4.94
CA ALA A 89 -5.35 -8.06 -6.29
C ALA A 89 -5.02 -6.63 -6.72
N TYR A 90 -4.46 -6.43 -7.91
CA TYR A 90 -4.22 -5.10 -8.44
C TYR A 90 -4.53 -5.06 -9.93
N TRP A 91 -4.79 -3.87 -10.44
CA TRP A 91 -4.97 -3.70 -11.88
C TRP A 91 -4.23 -2.48 -12.42
N THR A 92 -3.77 -2.59 -13.66
CA THR A 92 -3.12 -1.51 -14.40
C THR A 92 -4.07 -0.97 -15.46
N ALA A 93 -4.10 0.36 -15.59
CA ALA A 93 -4.89 1.03 -16.62
C ALA A 93 -4.32 0.80 -18.03
N GLU A 94 -5.16 1.02 -19.03
CA GLU A 94 -4.75 1.10 -20.43
C GLU A 94 -4.03 2.41 -20.70
N GLU A 95 -2.93 2.34 -21.45
CA GLU A 95 -2.24 3.52 -21.96
C GLU A 95 -1.63 3.22 -23.33
N GLY A 96 -2.11 3.93 -24.36
CA GLY A 96 -1.66 3.75 -25.74
C GLY A 96 -1.88 2.31 -26.24
N ASN A 97 -0.79 1.59 -26.51
CA ASN A 97 -0.83 0.19 -26.97
C ASN A 97 -0.71 -0.83 -25.81
N VAL A 98 -0.70 -0.37 -24.56
CA VAL A 98 -0.68 -1.23 -23.37
C VAL A 98 -2.13 -1.49 -22.94
N ALA A 99 -2.54 -2.76 -22.97
CA ALA A 99 -3.86 -3.20 -22.52
C ALA A 99 -3.99 -3.22 -20.99
N ALA A 100 -5.22 -3.14 -20.47
CA ALA A 100 -5.49 -3.26 -19.04
C ALA A 100 -5.02 -4.62 -18.56
N ARG A 101 -4.58 -4.71 -17.31
CA ARG A 101 -4.15 -5.98 -16.73
C ARG A 101 -4.63 -6.11 -15.31
N LEU A 102 -5.37 -7.17 -15.01
CA LEU A 102 -5.74 -7.56 -13.66
C LEU A 102 -4.81 -8.67 -13.18
N VAL A 103 -4.25 -8.53 -11.99
CA VAL A 103 -3.30 -9.48 -11.40
C VAL A 103 -3.73 -9.86 -10.00
N LEU A 104 -3.65 -11.16 -9.71
CA LEU A 104 -3.69 -11.70 -8.35
C LEU A 104 -2.27 -12.13 -7.97
N ALA A 105 -1.73 -11.53 -6.92
CA ALA A 105 -0.41 -11.82 -6.39
C ALA A 105 -0.49 -12.33 -4.95
N LYS A 106 0.39 -13.27 -4.59
CA LYS A 106 0.61 -13.72 -3.22
C LYS A 106 1.67 -12.86 -2.55
N VAL A 107 1.45 -12.51 -1.30
CA VAL A 107 2.48 -11.94 -0.43
C VAL A 107 3.18 -13.10 0.27
N LYS A 108 4.48 -13.28 -0.01
CA LYS A 108 5.30 -14.32 0.62
C LYS A 108 6.70 -13.78 0.87
N ASP A 109 7.20 -13.96 2.09
CA ASP A 109 8.54 -13.48 2.49
C ASP A 109 8.75 -12.01 2.13
N ALA A 110 7.72 -11.18 2.37
CA ALA A 110 7.67 -9.77 2.04
C ALA A 110 7.86 -9.44 0.53
N LYS A 111 7.49 -10.36 -0.37
CA LYS A 111 7.50 -10.18 -1.83
C LYS A 111 6.13 -10.42 -2.43
N LEU A 112 5.88 -9.80 -3.58
CA LEU A 112 4.70 -10.08 -4.41
C LEU A 112 5.06 -11.11 -5.49
N GLU A 113 4.45 -12.28 -5.40
CA GLU A 113 4.57 -13.35 -6.39
C GLU A 113 3.26 -13.44 -7.18
N GLU A 114 3.31 -13.19 -8.49
CA GLU A 114 2.12 -13.31 -9.34
C GLU A 114 1.63 -14.77 -9.38
N ILE A 115 0.35 -14.97 -9.05
CA ILE A 115 -0.32 -16.27 -9.19
C ILE A 115 -1.02 -16.35 -10.54
N ARG A 116 -1.75 -15.29 -10.89
CA ARG A 116 -2.58 -15.25 -12.09
C ARG A 116 -2.69 -13.82 -12.58
N SER A 117 -2.74 -13.65 -13.89
CA SER A 117 -3.16 -12.41 -14.51
C SER A 117 -4.17 -12.63 -15.63
N LYS A 118 -4.91 -11.58 -15.96
CA LYS A 118 -5.79 -11.47 -17.11
C LYS A 118 -5.57 -10.11 -17.77
N VAL A 119 -5.44 -10.14 -19.09
CA VAL A 119 -5.43 -8.96 -19.98
C VAL A 119 -6.80 -8.88 -20.62
#